data_AF-A0A1S1PDY7-F1
#
_entry.id   AF-A0A1S1PDY7-F1
#
_cell.length_a   1.000
_cell.length_b   1.000
_cell.length_c   1.000
_cell.angle_alpha   90.00
_cell.angle_beta   90.00
_cell.angle_gamma   90.00
#
_symmetry.space_group_name_H-M   'P 1'
#
loop_
_entity.id
_entity.type
_entity.pdbx_description
1 polymer ?
#
loop_
_entity_poly.entity_id
_entity_poly.type
_entity_poly.pdbx_seq_one_letter_code
_entity_poly.pdbx_strand_id
1 'polypeptide(L)' 'MTNDNQSAAEMRGLLRLAQGPGLDEATVREIYEAVGREAMATGASDDTRMAEIRKRMLAAVI' A
#
# COMPACT_ATOMS: atom_id res chain seq x y z
N MET A 1 -5.86 2.66 18.39
CA MET A 1 -5.30 1.31 18.64
C MET A 1 -5.68 0.29 17.57
N THR A 2 -6.87 0.36 16.94
CA THR A 2 -7.26 -0.54 15.83
C THR A 2 -6.53 -0.24 14.52
N ASN A 3 -6.33 1.05 14.20
CA ASN A 3 -5.72 1.47 12.93
C ASN A 3 -4.25 1.04 12.80
N ASP A 4 -3.45 1.13 13.87
CA ASP A 4 -2.03 0.78 13.81
C ASP A 4 -1.82 -0.73 13.56
N ASN A 5 -2.68 -1.57 14.15
CA ASN A 5 -2.64 -3.01 13.96
C ASN A 5 -3.12 -3.41 12.56
N GLN A 6 -4.14 -2.72 12.04
CA GLN A 6 -4.62 -2.91 10.67
C GLN A 6 -3.55 -2.48 9.66
N SER A 7 -2.96 -1.29 9.80
CA SER A 7 -1.88 -0.81 8.94
C SER A 7 -0.66 -1.71 8.97
N ALA A 8 -0.30 -2.25 10.14
CA ALA A 8 0.79 -3.22 10.26
C ALA A 8 0.47 -4.54 9.53
N ALA A 9 -0.77 -5.04 9.60
CA ALA A 9 -1.20 -6.23 8.88
C ALA A 9 -1.24 -6.01 7.36
N GLU A 10 -1.75 -4.86 6.92
CA GLU A 10 -1.75 -4.43 5.51
C GLU A 10 -0.32 -4.36 4.97
N MET A 11 0.58 -3.68 5.68
CA MET A 11 1.99 -3.54 5.29
C MET A 11 2.69 -4.90 5.18
N ARG A 12 2.45 -5.82 6.13
CA ARG A 12 2.98 -7.19 6.04
C ARG A 12 2.48 -7.93 4.80
N GLY A 13 1.22 -7.73 4.42
CA GLY A 13 0.64 -8.32 3.21
C GLY A 13 1.27 -7.76 1.94
N LEU A 14 1.44 -6.44 1.87
CA LEU A 14 2.06 -5.75 0.74
C LEU A 14 3.53 -6.13 0.58
N LEU A 15 4.29 -6.21 1.67
CA LEU A 15 5.69 -6.64 1.63
C LEU A 15 5.83 -8.09 1.15
N ARG A 16 4.92 -8.99 1.52
CA ARG A 16 4.89 -10.34 0.95
C ARG A 16 4.60 -10.33 -0.55
N LEU A 17 3.70 -9.46 -1.01
CA LEU A 17 3.39 -9.31 -2.44
C LEU A 17 4.60 -8.73 -3.22
N ALA A 18 5.33 -7.80 -2.61
CA ALA A 18 6.54 -7.17 -3.16
C ALA A 18 7.75 -8.11 -3.28
N GLN A 19 7.80 -9.18 -2.50
CA GLN A 19 8.89 -10.17 -2.56
C GLN A 19 8.98 -10.90 -3.91
N GLY A 20 7.85 -11.20 -4.54
CA GLY A 20 7.83 -11.82 -5.88
C GLY A 20 8.53 -10.98 -6.95
N PRO A 21 8.18 -9.69 -7.09
CA PRO A 21 8.82 -8.78 -8.04
C PRO A 21 10.14 -8.13 -7.57
N GLY A 22 10.56 -8.30 -6.31
CA GLY A 22 11.81 -7.71 -5.80
C GLY A 22 11.72 -6.23 -5.43
N LEU A 23 10.52 -5.72 -5.17
CA LEU A 23 10.31 -4.34 -4.70
C LEU A 23 10.83 -4.17 -3.27
N ASP A 24 11.56 -3.09 -3.02
CA ASP A 24 12.08 -2.78 -1.69
C ASP A 24 10.99 -2.21 -0.76
N GLU A 25 11.21 -2.36 0.54
CA GLU A 25 10.26 -1.91 1.56
C GLU A 25 10.01 -0.39 1.53
N ALA A 26 11.01 0.42 1.17
CA ALA A 26 10.84 1.88 1.14
C ALA A 26 9.89 2.28 0.02
N THR A 27 10.03 1.69 -1.17
CA THR A 27 9.09 1.90 -2.29
C THR A 27 7.67 1.46 -1.92
N VAL A 28 7.51 0.32 -1.24
CA VAL A 28 6.18 -0.14 -0.78
C VAL A 28 5.55 0.82 0.22
N ARG A 29 6.35 1.32 1.18
CA ARG A 29 5.89 2.28 2.19
C ARG A 29 5.52 3.62 1.56
N GLU A 30 6.32 4.11 0.61
CA GLU A 30 6.04 5.36 -0.10
C GLU A 30 4.69 5.29 -0.84
N ILE A 31 4.45 4.19 -1.57
CA ILE A 31 3.18 3.97 -2.28
C ILE A 31 2.01 3.88 -1.29
N TYR A 32 2.16 3.14 -0.19
CA TYR A 32 1.12 3.00 0.83
C TYR A 32 0.71 4.36 1.42
N GLU A 33 1.68 5.19 1.80
CA GLU A 33 1.43 6.50 2.39
C GLU A 33 0.87 7.50 1.39
N ALA A 34 1.38 7.52 0.15
CA ALA A 34 0.89 8.39 -0.91
C ALA A 34 -0.58 8.12 -1.20
N VAL A 35 -0.94 6.85 -1.43
CA VAL A 35 -2.33 6.45 -1.70
C VAL A 35 -3.20 6.65 -0.44
N GLY A 36 -2.66 6.46 0.76
CA GLY A 36 -3.34 6.78 2.01
C GLY A 36 -3.76 8.25 2.11
N ARG A 37 -2.85 9.18 1.80
CA ARG A 37 -3.17 10.63 1.78
C ARG A 37 -4.20 10.98 0.71
N GLU A 38 -4.09 10.40 -0.48
CA GLU A 38 -5.05 10.62 -1.56
C GLU A 38 -6.45 10.09 -1.22
N ALA A 39 -6.53 8.92 -0.59
CA ALA A 39 -7.79 8.35 -0.12
C ALA A 39 -8.44 9.22 0.96
N MET A 40 -7.65 9.78 1.90
CA MET A 40 -8.16 10.74 2.87
C MET A 40 -8.69 12.02 2.20
N ALA A 41 -7.99 12.52 1.17
CA ALA A 41 -8.40 13.73 0.46
C ALA A 41 -9.69 13.53 -0.37
N THR A 42 -9.90 12.33 -0.90
CA THR A 42 -11.04 12.00 -1.77
C THR A 42 -12.19 11.30 -1.05
N GLY A 43 -12.00 10.90 0.21
CA GLY A 43 -12.94 10.06 0.96
C GLY A 43 -13.08 8.65 0.37
N ALA A 44 -12.06 8.16 -0.33
CA ALA A 44 -12.09 6.85 -0.96
C ALA A 44 -12.14 5.73 0.09
N SER A 45 -12.87 4.66 -0.23
CA SER A 45 -12.95 3.47 0.61
C SER A 45 -11.59 2.78 0.72
N ASP A 46 -11.39 2.03 1.81
CA ASP A 46 -10.21 1.19 2.03
C ASP A 46 -9.99 0.20 0.87
N ASP A 47 -11.06 -0.34 0.28
CA ASP A 47 -10.94 -1.23 -0.88
C ASP A 47 -10.37 -0.52 -2.11
N THR A 48 -10.83 0.72 -2.36
CA THR A 48 -10.31 1.56 -3.45
C THR A 48 -8.85 1.93 -3.19
N ARG A 49 -8.52 2.28 -1.95
CA ARG A 49 -7.14 2.54 -1.50
C ARG A 49 -6.24 1.33 -1.77
N MET A 50 -6.64 0.14 -1.36
CA MET A 50 -5.85 -1.09 -1.51
C MET A 50 -5.73 -1.55 -2.97
N ALA A 51 -6.75 -1.31 -3.81
CA ALA A 51 -6.66 -1.57 -5.24
C ALA A 51 -5.61 -0.67 -5.92
N GLU A 52 -5.61 0.63 -5.59
CA GLU A 52 -4.66 1.59 -6.16
C GLU A 52 -3.23 1.34 -5.66
N ILE A 53 -3.04 0.96 -4.40
CA ILE A 53 -1.72 0.55 -3.86
C ILE A 53 -1.16 -0.61 -4.68
N ARG A 54 -1.93 -1.69 -4.90
CA ARG A 54 -1.46 -2.85 -5.67
C ARG A 54 -1.13 -2.48 -7.12
N LYS A 55 -1.94 -1.63 -7.75
CA LYS A 55 -1.71 -1.13 -9.11
C LYS A 55 -0.39 -0.35 -9.20
N ARG A 56 -0.14 0.58 -8.27
CA ARG A 56 1.10 1.37 -8.24
C ARG A 56 2.33 0.53 -7.92
N MET A 57 2.18 -0.48 -7.04
CA MET A 57 3.25 -1.45 -6.80
C MET A 57 3.61 -2.18 -8.10
N LEU A 58 2.63 -2.73 -8.83
CA LEU A 58 2.91 -3.40 -10.11
C LEU A 58 3.57 -2.48 -11.14
N ALA A 59 3.21 -1.19 -11.16
CA ALA A 59 3.83 -0.20 -12.02
C ALA A 59 5.27 0.15 -11.64
N ALA A 60 5.69 -0.13 -10.39
CA ALA A 60 7.04 0.13 -9.90
C ALA A 60 8.02 -1.04 -10.13
N VAL A 61 7.57 -2.19 -10.65
CA VAL A 61 8.36 -3.43 -10.89
C VAL A 61 9.25 -3.37 -12.15
N ILE A 62 9.53 -2.19 -12.70
CA ILE A 62 10.17 -2.03 -14.02
C ILE A 62 11.68 -2.31 -13.96
#